data_AF-W4RIV3-F1
#
_entry.id   AF-W4RIV3-F1
#
_cell.length_a   1.000
_cell.length_b   1.000
_cell.length_c   1.000
_cell.angle_alpha   90.00
_cell.angle_beta   90.00
_cell.angle_gamma   90.00
#
_symmetry.space_group_name_H-M   'P 1'
#
loop_
_entity.id
_entity.type
_entity.pdbx_description
1 polymer ?
#
loop_
_entity_poly.entity_id
_entity_poly.type
_entity_poly.pdbx_seq_one_letter_code
_entity_poly.pdbx_strand_id
1 'polypeptide(L)'
;MSAESLVVIMNKMLKLHKSLYELTVKKTDIVKKGDTAALDQLLKDEQAHVAAINKLEQERLAVSKDISTDASLQEIAEANPSEKEELLQIKEDLLGVISEIKVRNELNQQLIHQSLQFINFSKSLVMPQEKEFNYGPPAGKKAKPGQSPGMFNSKA
;
A
#
# COMPACT_ATOMS: atom_id res chain seq x y z
N MET A 1 10.26 8.76 37.50
CA MET A 1 10.09 9.95 36.63
C MET A 1 10.38 9.65 35.16
N SER A 2 11.62 9.36 34.71
CA SER A 2 11.84 9.11 33.26
C SER A 2 11.31 7.75 32.75
N ALA A 3 11.38 6.69 33.56
CA ALA A 3 10.85 5.37 33.20
C ALA A 3 9.31 5.37 33.07
N GLU A 4 8.59 5.90 34.07
CA GLU A 4 7.13 6.08 34.00
C GLU A 4 6.67 6.87 32.75
N SER A 5 7.45 7.89 32.35
CA SER A 5 7.16 8.67 31.14
C SER A 5 7.27 7.81 29.87
N LEU A 6 8.27 6.92 29.83
CA LEU A 6 8.45 5.97 28.73
C LEU A 6 7.30 4.96 28.67
N VAL A 7 6.83 4.46 29.81
CA VAL A 7 5.63 3.58 29.88
C VAL A 7 4.40 4.27 29.32
N VAL A 8 4.18 5.55 29.66
CA VAL A 8 3.05 6.33 29.13
C VAL A 8 3.15 6.51 27.61
N ILE A 9 4.34 6.81 27.07
CA ILE A 9 4.57 6.94 25.63
C ILE A 9 4.32 5.61 24.92
N MET A 10 4.86 4.51 25.44
CA MET A 10 4.67 3.16 24.89
C MET A 10 3.19 2.75 24.87
N ASN A 11 2.44 3.05 25.93
CA ASN A 11 0.99 2.82 25.99
C ASN A 11 0.22 3.67 24.96
N LYS A 12 0.61 4.94 24.74
CA LYS A 12 0.01 5.78 23.68
C LYS A 12 0.31 5.22 22.29
N MET A 13 1.54 4.75 22.06
CA MET A 13 1.92 4.11 20.79
C MET A 13 1.09 2.85 20.53
N LEU A 14 0.86 2.01 21.56
CA LEU A 14 0.02 0.83 21.45
C LEU A 14 -1.42 1.18 21.06
N LYS A 15 -2.00 2.22 21.68
CA LYS A 15 -3.35 2.70 21.33
C LYS A 15 -3.43 3.19 19.89
N LEU A 16 -2.44 3.95 19.42
CA LEU A 16 -2.41 4.41 18.02
C LEU A 16 -2.27 3.25 17.04
N HIS A 17 -1.44 2.25 17.34
CA HIS A 17 -1.31 1.06 16.49
C HIS A 17 -2.60 0.24 16.46
N LYS A 18 -3.31 0.09 17.59
CA LYS A 18 -4.65 -0.54 17.62
C LYS A 18 -5.67 0.23 16.78
N SER A 19 -5.66 1.56 16.84
CA SER A 19 -6.52 2.39 15.98
C SER A 19 -6.18 2.21 14.49
N LEU A 20 -4.89 2.18 14.15
CA LEU A 20 -4.43 1.93 12.78
C LEU A 20 -4.83 0.54 12.28
N TYR A 21 -4.79 -0.46 13.16
CA TYR A 21 -5.27 -1.80 12.86
C TYR A 21 -6.77 -1.82 12.50
N GLU A 22 -7.61 -1.11 13.26
CA GLU A 22 -9.04 -0.97 12.94
C GLU A 22 -9.27 -0.28 11.59
N LEU A 23 -8.49 0.75 11.25
CA LEU A 23 -8.52 1.37 9.92
C LEU A 23 -8.15 0.36 8.84
N THR A 24 -7.16 -0.49 9.08
CA THR A 24 -6.73 -1.52 8.14
C THR A 24 -7.83 -2.58 7.90
N VAL A 25 -8.63 -2.91 8.94
CA VAL A 25 -9.85 -3.75 8.79
C VAL A 25 -10.87 -3.06 7.89
N LYS A 26 -11.21 -1.80 8.20
CA LYS A 26 -12.22 -1.02 7.47
C LYS A 26 -11.83 -0.87 6.00
N LYS A 27 -10.53 -0.75 5.70
CA LYS A 27 -9.98 -0.73 4.34
C LYS A 27 -10.35 -1.99 3.56
N THR A 28 -10.28 -3.17 4.17
CA THR A 28 -10.69 -4.43 3.52
C THR A 28 -12.16 -4.38 3.10
N ASP A 29 -13.04 -3.85 3.95
CA ASP A 29 -14.48 -3.77 3.67
C ASP A 29 -14.80 -2.71 2.59
N ILE A 30 -14.12 -1.58 2.61
CA ILE A 30 -14.28 -0.51 1.61
C ILE A 30 -13.78 -0.99 0.23
N VAL A 31 -12.61 -1.65 0.18
CA VAL A 31 -12.07 -2.22 -1.07
C VAL A 31 -13.02 -3.25 -1.66
N LYS A 32 -13.62 -4.12 -0.84
CA LYS A 32 -14.63 -5.08 -1.30
C LYS A 32 -15.88 -4.40 -1.88
N LYS A 33 -16.29 -3.26 -1.33
CA LYS A 33 -17.44 -2.48 -1.82
C LYS A 33 -17.11 -1.63 -3.06
N GLY A 34 -15.84 -1.38 -3.34
CA GLY A 34 -15.39 -0.54 -4.47
C GLY A 34 -15.68 0.95 -4.28
N ASP A 35 -15.86 1.42 -3.04
CA ASP A 35 -16.15 2.83 -2.75
C ASP A 35 -14.84 3.66 -2.71
N THR A 36 -14.58 4.40 -3.77
CA THR A 36 -13.37 5.22 -3.92
C THR A 36 -13.37 6.45 -3.01
N ALA A 37 -14.54 7.03 -2.71
CA ALA A 37 -14.64 8.21 -1.86
C ALA A 37 -14.35 7.86 -0.39
N ALA A 38 -14.89 6.73 0.08
CA ALA A 38 -14.59 6.21 1.41
C ALA A 38 -13.11 5.80 1.55
N LEU A 39 -12.50 5.29 0.47
CA LEU A 39 -11.07 4.95 0.46
C LEU A 39 -10.18 6.20 0.61
N ASP A 40 -10.51 7.30 -0.07
CA ASP A 40 -9.77 8.56 0.05
C ASP A 40 -9.85 9.17 1.45
N GLN A 41 -11.01 9.09 2.12
CA GLN A 41 -11.13 9.49 3.52
C GLN A 41 -10.27 8.62 4.44
N LEU A 42 -10.32 7.30 4.25
CA LEU A 42 -9.55 6.37 5.05
C LEU A 42 -8.03 6.57 4.88
N LEU A 43 -7.56 6.90 3.68
CA LEU A 43 -6.15 7.21 3.42
C LEU A 43 -5.70 8.47 4.18
N LYS A 44 -6.55 9.50 4.29
CA LYS A 44 -6.23 10.70 5.08
C LYS A 44 -6.12 10.36 6.57
N ASP A 45 -7.03 9.54 7.08
CA ASP A 45 -7.00 9.10 8.47
C ASP A 45 -5.77 8.23 8.76
N GLU A 46 -5.40 7.32 7.87
CA GLU A 46 -4.14 6.55 7.96
C GLU A 46 -2.93 7.49 8.01
N GLN A 47 -2.88 8.50 7.14
CA GLN A 47 -1.75 9.44 7.09
C GLN A 47 -1.63 10.29 8.38
N ALA A 48 -2.76 10.69 8.98
CA ALA A 48 -2.78 11.37 10.26
C ALA A 48 -2.26 10.46 11.40
N HIS A 49 -2.63 9.17 11.41
CA HIS A 49 -2.13 8.20 12.39
C HIS A 49 -0.64 7.96 12.24
N VAL A 50 -0.13 7.83 11.01
CA VAL A 50 1.32 7.68 10.74
C VAL A 50 2.09 8.91 11.23
N ALA A 51 1.57 10.12 10.98
CA ALA A 51 2.19 11.35 11.48
C ALA A 51 2.23 11.40 13.02
N ALA A 52 1.16 10.97 13.69
CA ALA A 52 1.11 10.88 15.15
C ALA A 52 2.08 9.82 15.71
N ILE A 53 2.19 8.66 15.06
CA ILE A 53 3.16 7.61 15.43
C ILE A 53 4.60 8.13 15.31
N ASN A 54 4.92 8.82 14.21
CA ASN A 54 6.26 9.40 14.02
C ASN A 54 6.62 10.41 15.12
N LYS A 55 5.67 11.24 15.56
CA LYS A 55 5.90 12.17 16.68
C LYS A 55 6.17 11.43 17.99
N LEU A 56 5.36 10.42 18.31
CA LEU A 56 5.57 9.62 19.51
C LEU A 56 6.89 8.85 19.49
N GLU A 57 7.32 8.38 18.32
CA GLU A 57 8.63 7.72 18.18
C GLU A 57 9.78 8.69 18.42
N GLN A 58 9.66 9.95 17.96
CA GLN A 58 10.63 10.99 18.28
C GLN A 58 10.66 11.31 19.79
N GLU A 59 9.50 11.38 20.43
CA GLU A 59 9.41 11.55 21.89
C GLU A 59 10.05 10.37 22.62
N ARG A 60 9.79 9.12 22.19
CA ARG A 60 10.41 7.91 22.73
C ARG A 60 11.94 7.97 22.62
N LEU A 61 12.47 8.36 21.46
CA LEU A 61 13.91 8.49 21.22
C LEU A 61 14.53 9.59 22.09
N ALA A 62 13.85 10.72 22.25
CA ALA A 62 14.31 11.80 23.13
C ALA A 62 14.39 11.36 24.59
N VAL A 63 13.33 10.74 25.12
CA VAL A 63 13.28 10.21 26.49
C VAL A 63 14.30 9.09 26.69
N SER A 64 14.47 8.21 25.71
CA SER A 64 15.47 7.14 25.75
C SER A 64 16.89 7.70 25.86
N LYS A 65 17.19 8.76 25.09
CA LYS A 65 18.50 9.43 25.09
C LYS A 65 18.78 10.16 26.40
N ASP A 66 17.75 10.72 27.03
CA ASP A 66 17.85 11.35 28.35
C ASP A 66 18.07 10.32 29.48
N ILE A 67 17.64 9.07 29.29
CA ILE A 67 17.84 7.99 30.28
C ILE A 67 19.23 7.38 30.14
N SER A 68 19.70 7.12 28.92
CA SER A 68 21.06 6.64 28.67
C SER A 68 21.44 6.85 27.21
N THR A 69 22.65 7.35 26.97
CA THR A 69 23.07 7.93 25.69
C THR A 69 23.09 6.98 24.48
N ASP A 70 22.95 5.67 24.66
CA ASP A 70 22.85 4.68 23.57
C ASP A 70 22.16 3.36 24.02
N ALA A 71 21.39 3.38 25.13
CA ALA A 71 20.85 2.15 25.68
C ALA A 71 19.65 1.63 24.89
N SER A 72 19.67 0.34 24.57
CA SER A 72 18.52 -0.35 24.01
C SER A 72 17.35 -0.34 25.01
N LEU A 73 16.10 -0.40 24.53
CA LEU A 73 14.91 -0.44 25.41
C LEU A 73 14.99 -1.56 26.46
N GLN A 74 15.71 -2.65 26.15
CA GLN A 74 16.01 -3.74 27.07
C GLN A 74 16.96 -3.33 28.19
N GLU A 75 18.02 -2.59 27.89
CA GLU A 75 18.95 -2.06 28.91
C GLU A 75 18.26 -1.05 29.84
N ILE A 76 17.36 -0.21 29.30
CA ILE A 76 16.56 0.73 30.11
C ILE A 76 15.58 -0.03 31.02
N ALA A 77 14.98 -1.11 30.52
CA ALA A 77 14.11 -1.98 31.30
C ALA A 77 14.90 -2.78 32.36
N GLU A 78 16.12 -3.22 32.07
CA GLU A 78 16.99 -3.89 33.04
C GLU A 78 17.49 -2.95 34.14
N ALA A 79 17.71 -1.68 33.82
CA ALA A 79 18.04 -0.64 34.80
C ALA A 79 16.87 -0.25 35.72
N ASN A 80 15.63 -0.63 35.38
CA ASN A 80 14.42 -0.33 36.14
C ASN A 80 13.60 -1.60 36.43
N PRO A 81 14.01 -2.40 37.44
CA PRO A 81 13.40 -3.70 37.73
C PRO A 81 11.88 -3.64 38.01
N SER A 82 11.40 -2.52 38.56
CA SER A 82 9.98 -2.33 38.91
C SER A 82 9.07 -2.14 37.69
N GLU A 83 9.59 -1.63 36.58
CA GLU A 83 8.82 -1.34 35.35
C GLU A 83 9.22 -2.24 34.17
N LYS A 84 10.22 -3.11 34.38
CA LYS A 84 10.76 -4.03 33.37
C LYS A 84 9.68 -4.89 32.73
N GLU A 85 8.84 -5.50 33.56
CA GLU A 85 7.83 -6.47 33.13
C GLU A 85 6.74 -5.79 32.29
N GLU A 86 6.28 -4.61 32.72
CA GLU A 86 5.29 -3.81 31.99
C GLU A 86 5.83 -3.31 30.64
N LEU A 87 7.07 -2.80 30.59
CA LEU A 87 7.70 -2.36 29.35
C LEU A 87 7.88 -3.50 28.34
N LEU A 88 8.30 -4.68 28.80
CA LEU A 88 8.45 -5.86 27.95
C LEU A 88 7.10 -6.33 27.42
N GLN A 89 6.06 -6.34 28.26
CA GLN A 89 4.72 -6.74 27.85
C GLN A 89 4.13 -5.77 26.81
N ILE A 90 4.26 -4.45 27.01
CA ILE A 90 3.80 -3.46 26.02
C ILE A 90 4.58 -3.59 24.71
N LYS A 91 5.88 -3.87 24.77
CA LYS A 91 6.70 -4.11 23.57
C LYS A 91 6.20 -5.34 22.79
N GLU A 92 5.92 -6.43 23.48
CA GLU A 92 5.44 -7.67 22.86
C GLU A 92 4.05 -7.47 22.22
N ASP A 93 3.14 -6.80 22.93
CA ASP A 93 1.83 -6.41 22.41
C ASP A 93 1.95 -5.52 21.16
N LEU A 94 2.86 -4.55 21.16
CA LEU A 94 3.11 -3.67 20.03
C LEU A 94 3.61 -4.47 18.81
N LEU A 95 4.57 -5.38 19.02
CA LEU A 95 5.08 -6.25 17.96
C LEU A 95 3.99 -7.15 17.38
N GLY A 96 3.10 -7.68 18.22
CA GLY A 96 1.94 -8.43 17.80
C GLY A 96 1.03 -7.62 16.89
N VAL A 97 0.62 -6.42 17.33
CA VAL A 97 -0.25 -5.54 16.54
C VAL A 97 0.40 -5.13 15.21
N ILE A 98 1.70 -4.80 15.21
CA ILE A 98 2.44 -4.45 13.98
C ILE A 98 2.47 -5.62 12.99
N SER A 99 2.69 -6.84 13.49
CA SER A 99 2.67 -8.05 12.67
C SER A 99 1.32 -8.24 11.99
N GLU A 100 0.22 -8.09 12.75
CA GLU A 100 -1.12 -8.23 12.17
C GLU A 100 -1.44 -7.11 11.16
N ILE A 101 -1.02 -5.88 11.41
CA ILE A 101 -1.16 -4.77 10.45
C ILE A 101 -0.43 -5.12 9.15
N LYS A 102 0.78 -5.68 9.23
CA LYS A 102 1.57 -6.06 8.06
C LYS A 102 0.84 -7.12 7.22
N VAL A 103 0.37 -8.19 7.87
CA VAL A 103 -0.38 -9.26 7.20
C VAL A 103 -1.64 -8.72 6.52
N ARG A 104 -2.40 -7.84 7.19
CA ARG A 104 -3.58 -7.22 6.60
C ARG A 104 -3.27 -6.26 5.46
N ASN A 105 -2.16 -5.53 5.54
CA ASN A 105 -1.74 -4.63 4.47
C ASN A 105 -1.40 -5.42 3.20
N GLU A 106 -0.64 -6.53 3.33
CA GLU A 106 -0.35 -7.44 2.21
C GLU A 106 -1.65 -8.00 1.59
N LEU A 107 -2.61 -8.42 2.42
CA LEU A 107 -3.92 -8.90 1.96
C LEU A 107 -4.72 -7.80 1.23
N ASN A 108 -4.74 -6.58 1.76
CA ASN A 108 -5.42 -5.46 1.12
C ASN A 108 -4.77 -5.09 -0.22
N GLN A 109 -3.45 -5.15 -0.32
CA GLN A 109 -2.73 -4.94 -1.57
C GLN A 109 -3.11 -6.00 -2.61
N GLN A 110 -3.16 -7.28 -2.22
CA GLN A 110 -3.61 -8.36 -3.10
C GLN A 110 -5.06 -8.18 -3.59
N LEU A 111 -5.98 -7.80 -2.71
CA LEU A 111 -7.39 -7.54 -3.06
C LEU A 111 -7.52 -6.39 -4.07
N ILE A 112 -6.78 -5.30 -3.87
CA ILE A 112 -6.77 -4.16 -4.79
C ILE A 112 -6.23 -4.61 -6.17
N HIS A 113 -5.14 -5.37 -6.21
CA HIS A 113 -4.60 -5.91 -7.46
C HIS A 113 -5.61 -6.81 -8.19
N GLN A 114 -6.29 -7.70 -7.47
CA GLN A 114 -7.31 -8.57 -8.05
C GLN A 114 -8.51 -7.77 -8.58
N SER A 115 -8.96 -6.75 -7.85
CA SER A 115 -10.03 -5.85 -8.29
C SER A 115 -9.64 -5.12 -9.58
N LEU A 116 -8.41 -4.62 -9.67
CA LEU A 116 -7.90 -3.98 -10.89
C LEU A 116 -7.80 -4.95 -12.07
N GLN A 117 -7.34 -6.20 -11.83
CA GLN A 117 -7.31 -7.24 -12.86
C GLN A 117 -8.72 -7.57 -13.36
N PHE A 118 -9.70 -7.68 -12.46
CA PHE A 118 -11.10 -7.92 -12.82
C PHE A 118 -11.69 -6.76 -13.64
N ILE A 119 -11.43 -5.51 -13.25
CA ILE A 119 -11.87 -4.33 -14.01
C ILE A 119 -11.23 -4.33 -15.41
N ASN A 120 -9.93 -4.60 -15.53
CA ASN A 120 -9.25 -4.69 -16.83
C ASN A 120 -9.78 -5.83 -17.70
N PHE A 121 -10.04 -7.00 -17.11
CA PHE A 121 -10.61 -8.14 -17.80
C PHE A 121 -12.04 -7.84 -18.28
N SER A 122 -12.92 -7.32 -17.41
CA SER A 122 -14.27 -6.91 -17.80
C SER A 122 -14.27 -5.84 -18.89
N LYS A 123 -13.37 -4.85 -18.81
CA LYS A 123 -13.15 -3.85 -19.85
C LYS A 123 -12.74 -4.49 -21.17
N SER A 124 -11.86 -5.50 -21.17
CA SER A 124 -11.44 -6.21 -22.38
C SER A 124 -12.56 -7.03 -23.04
N LEU A 125 -13.56 -7.47 -22.27
CA LEU A 125 -14.74 -8.18 -22.77
C LEU A 125 -15.80 -7.23 -23.34
N VAL A 126 -15.92 -6.03 -22.79
CA VAL A 126 -16.91 -5.03 -23.21
C VAL A 126 -16.37 -4.14 -24.33
N MET A 127 -15.05 -3.95 -24.43
CA MET A 127 -14.44 -3.27 -25.57
C MET A 127 -14.55 -4.16 -26.81
N PRO A 128 -15.19 -3.68 -27.89
CA PRO A 128 -15.07 -4.34 -29.18
C PRO A 128 -13.58 -4.40 -29.52
N GLN A 129 -13.03 -5.60 -29.68
CA GLN A 129 -11.81 -5.74 -30.48
C GLN A 129 -12.15 -5.09 -31.82
N GLU A 130 -11.39 -4.07 -32.24
CA GLU A 130 -11.53 -3.50 -33.57
C GLU A 130 -11.35 -4.65 -34.55
N LYS A 131 -12.46 -5.27 -34.98
CA LYS A 131 -12.47 -6.13 -36.13
C LYS A 131 -12.06 -5.21 -37.25
N GLU A 132 -10.83 -5.34 -37.74
CA GLU A 132 -10.46 -4.89 -39.06
C GLU A 132 -11.44 -5.55 -40.04
N PHE A 133 -12.57 -4.89 -40.31
CA PHE A 133 -13.43 -5.25 -41.40
C PHE A 133 -12.71 -4.79 -42.67
N ASN A 134 -11.78 -5.64 -43.13
CA ASN A 134 -11.26 -5.56 -44.49
C ASN A 134 -12.39 -5.93 -45.45
N TYR A 135 -13.26 -4.96 -45.73
CA TYR A 135 -14.16 -4.98 -46.86
C TYR A 135 -13.31 -4.90 -48.14
N GLY A 136 -12.85 -6.06 -48.61
CA GLY A 136 -12.34 -6.19 -49.97
C GLY A 136 -13.46 -5.91 -50.98
N PRO A 137 -13.22 -5.12 -52.04
CA PRO A 137 -14.21 -4.99 -53.11
C PRO A 137 -14.40 -6.33 -53.84
N PRO A 138 -15.63 -6.57 -54.34
CA PRO A 138 -16.14 -7.87 -54.75
C PRO A 138 -15.58 -8.34 -56.10
N ALA A 139 -15.63 -9.65 -56.31
CA ALA A 139 -15.47 -10.29 -57.61
C ALA A 139 -16.31 -9.55 -58.67
N GLY A 140 -15.67 -8.93 -59.67
CA GLY A 140 -16.38 -8.47 -60.87
C GLY A 140 -15.98 -7.17 -61.56
N LYS A 141 -14.87 -6.49 -61.22
CA LYS A 141 -14.37 -5.38 -62.06
C LYS A 141 -13.05 -5.74 -62.74
N LYS A 142 -13.18 -5.92 -64.05
CA LYS A 142 -12.18 -6.37 -65.02
C LYS A 142 -10.88 -5.57 -64.92
N ALA A 143 -9.76 -6.30 -64.91
CA ALA A 143 -8.45 -5.78 -65.23
C ALA A 143 -8.49 -5.07 -66.59
N LYS A 144 -7.95 -3.84 -66.67
CA LYS A 144 -7.57 -3.26 -67.96
C LYS A 144 -6.17 -3.77 -68.31
N PRO A 145 -5.99 -4.48 -69.44
CA PRO A 145 -4.68 -4.86 -69.94
C PRO A 145 -4.07 -3.64 -70.64
N GLY A 146 -2.90 -3.22 -70.17
CA GLY A 146 -2.24 -2.02 -70.68
C GLY A 146 -0.87 -1.83 -70.06
N GLN A 147 0.02 -2.76 -70.39
CA GLN A 147 1.48 -2.57 -70.48
C GLN A 147 2.22 -2.12 -69.21
N SER A 148 2.77 -3.16 -68.56
CA SER A 148 3.86 -3.23 -67.58
C SER A 148 5.18 -2.62 -68.12
N PRO A 149 6.34 -2.79 -67.46
CA PRO A 149 6.81 -2.55 -66.08
C PRO A 149 8.03 -1.60 -66.10
N GLY A 150 8.61 -1.28 -64.94
CA GLY A 150 9.92 -0.62 -64.89
C GLY A 150 11.05 -1.46 -65.50
N MET A 151 12.02 -0.80 -66.15
CA MET A 151 13.47 -1.12 -66.14
C MET A 151 14.27 -0.26 -67.16
N PHE A 152 15.46 0.22 -66.72
CA PHE A 152 16.55 0.94 -67.44
C PHE A 152 16.31 2.44 -67.79
N ASN A 153 17.27 3.37 -67.63
CA ASN A 153 18.66 3.31 -68.09
C ASN A 153 19.60 4.30 -67.33
N SER A 154 20.88 3.94 -67.31
CA SER A 154 22.03 4.63 -66.71
C SER A 154 22.51 5.88 -67.49
N LYS A 155 23.15 6.81 -66.77
CA LYS A 155 24.11 7.85 -67.22
C LYS A 155 23.61 8.99 -68.13
N ALA A 156 23.72 10.21 -67.61
CA ALA A 156 24.40 11.36 -68.24
C ALA A 156 24.82 12.34 -67.13
#